data_AF-A0ABD2A800-F1
#
_entry.id   AF-A0ABD2A800-F1
#
_cell.length_a   1.000
_cell.length_b   1.000
_cell.length_c   1.000
_cell.angle_alpha   90.00
_cell.angle_beta   90.00
_cell.angle_gamma   90.00
#
_symmetry.space_group_name_H-M   'P 1'
#
loop_
_entity.id
_entity.type
_entity.pdbx_description
1 polymer ?
#
loop_
_entity_poly.entity_id
_entity_poly.type
_entity_poly.pdbx_seq_one_letter_code
_entity_poly.pdbx_strand_id
1 'polypeptide(L)'
;MRSSYLLLAAVIPFIVLDIWYTGICLLWIMKVSILTYLILFGILPIIFHYSYAVQKKILFLNFVYWPLNTDFSKPELLGLKGVRNFYLYTDEQVKLGVWHILPQSLINDTFTEKNEVFETSLYNSSKPVFVYMHGNSGNRASSHRLELYKLFQNLDYHVVCFDYRNYGDSDKAELSETGIVNDSKYIIEWVIAKVNGTAPVFIWGHSLGTGVSTHALALLAAKGTIPTGLILESPFNNIIDEISEHPFAQIFKHLPWFNWLIVEPFYHNGLRFESDKHIKNVACPVMILHAEDDNIIPLYLGKKLYQAGLNYHKNETNLIEMIRIDALYGLGHKYICRYKILPNIIESFVTKLQKNKTEENT
;
A
#
# COMPACT_ATOMS: atom_id res chain seq x y z
N MET A 1 47.69 28.11 -41.98
CA MET A 1 46.99 27.87 -40.70
C MET A 1 46.56 29.13 -39.95
N ARG A 2 47.29 30.26 -39.93
CA ARG A 2 46.89 31.46 -39.14
C ARG A 2 45.68 32.28 -39.67
N SER A 3 45.43 32.28 -40.99
CA SER A 3 44.38 33.11 -41.61
C SER A 3 42.94 32.62 -41.36
N SER A 4 42.73 31.30 -41.29
CA SER A 4 41.41 30.69 -41.04
C SER A 4 40.87 30.97 -39.64
N TYR A 5 41.74 31.05 -38.63
CA TYR A 5 41.34 31.34 -37.25
C TYR A 5 40.90 32.80 -37.04
N LEU A 6 41.50 33.74 -37.79
CA LEU A 6 41.11 35.16 -37.76
C LEU A 6 39.73 35.39 -38.40
N LEU A 7 39.43 34.65 -39.48
CA LEU A 7 38.13 34.70 -40.13
C LEU A 7 37.03 34.11 -39.22
N LEU A 8 37.29 32.97 -38.59
CA LEU A 8 36.38 32.33 -37.62
C LEU A 8 36.14 33.24 -36.39
N ALA A 9 37.17 33.89 -35.87
CA ALA A 9 37.04 34.81 -34.73
C ALA A 9 36.21 36.06 -35.05
N ALA A 10 36.16 36.49 -36.32
CA ALA A 10 35.33 37.61 -36.76
C ALA A 10 33.89 37.18 -37.10
N VAL A 11 33.68 35.98 -37.62
CA VAL A 11 32.36 35.51 -38.08
C VAL A 11 31.48 34.99 -36.94
N ILE A 12 32.07 34.30 -35.95
CA ILE A 12 31.32 33.73 -34.82
C ILE A 12 30.54 34.78 -34.03
N PRO A 13 31.12 35.94 -33.65
CA PRO A 13 30.39 36.99 -32.93
C PRO A 13 29.21 37.54 -33.73
N PHE A 14 29.33 37.70 -35.06
CA PHE A 14 28.25 38.18 -35.93
C PHE A 14 27.12 37.17 -36.06
N ILE A 15 27.44 35.87 -36.20
CA ILE A 15 26.42 34.81 -36.20
C ILE A 15 25.69 34.76 -34.85
N VAL A 16 26.41 34.89 -33.74
CA VAL A 16 25.81 34.92 -32.39
C VAL A 16 24.92 36.15 -32.22
N LEU A 17 25.36 37.32 -32.68
CA LEU A 17 24.57 38.56 -32.65
C LEU A 17 23.34 38.48 -33.57
N ASP A 18 23.47 37.87 -34.74
CA ASP A 18 22.38 37.70 -35.71
C ASP A 18 21.35 36.67 -35.23
N ILE A 19 21.78 35.55 -34.63
CA ILE A 19 20.89 34.58 -33.98
C ILE A 19 20.13 35.23 -32.80
N TRP A 20 20.77 36.14 -32.07
CA TRP A 20 20.14 36.90 -30.98
C TRP A 20 19.19 37.97 -31.51
N TYR A 21 19.59 38.72 -32.55
CA TYR A 21 18.83 39.81 -33.17
C TYR A 21 17.60 39.31 -33.95
N THR A 22 17.72 38.17 -34.65
CA THR A 22 16.62 37.53 -35.38
C THR A 22 15.63 36.80 -34.46
N GLY A 23 15.96 36.65 -33.17
CA GLY A 23 15.11 35.95 -32.21
C GLY A 23 14.94 34.47 -32.52
N ILE A 24 15.78 33.86 -33.37
CA ILE A 24 15.66 32.44 -33.78
C ILE A 24 15.72 31.52 -32.56
N CYS A 25 16.64 31.77 -31.61
CA CYS A 25 16.67 31.02 -30.35
C CYS A 25 15.39 31.21 -29.53
N LEU A 26 14.85 32.43 -29.45
CA LEU A 26 13.63 32.73 -28.72
C LEU A 26 12.41 32.04 -29.34
N LEU A 27 12.28 32.06 -30.67
CA LEU A 27 11.23 31.38 -31.42
C LEU A 27 11.32 29.86 -31.28
N TRP A 28 12.53 29.30 -31.30
CA TRP A 28 12.76 27.88 -31.05
C TRP A 28 12.37 27.48 -29.64
N ILE A 29 12.82 28.23 -28.62
CA ILE A 29 12.44 27.99 -27.22
C ILE A 29 10.92 28.07 -27.08
N MET A 30 10.28 29.10 -27.63
CA MET A 30 8.82 29.24 -27.58
C MET A 30 8.10 28.07 -28.24
N LYS A 31 8.53 27.61 -29.41
CA LYS A 31 7.97 26.42 -30.09
C LYS A 31 8.13 25.17 -29.24
N VAL A 32 9.30 24.94 -28.66
CA VAL A 32 9.58 23.79 -27.78
C VAL A 32 8.73 23.86 -26.52
N SER A 33 8.58 25.04 -25.91
CA SER A 33 7.74 25.24 -24.73
C SER A 33 6.26 25.00 -25.03
N ILE A 34 5.74 25.52 -26.15
CA ILE A 34 4.36 25.27 -26.59
C ILE A 34 4.15 23.78 -26.86
N LEU A 35 5.07 23.13 -27.58
CA LEU A 35 4.97 21.71 -27.88
C LEU A 35 5.00 20.86 -26.60
N THR A 36 5.92 21.18 -25.69
CA THR A 36 6.01 20.53 -24.37
C THR A 36 4.71 20.71 -23.59
N TYR A 37 4.14 21.92 -23.58
CA TYR A 37 2.86 22.20 -22.93
C TYR A 37 1.71 21.38 -23.54
N LEU A 38 1.60 21.33 -24.87
CA LEU A 38 0.57 20.55 -25.56
C LEU A 38 0.70 19.04 -25.31
N ILE A 39 1.92 18.52 -25.24
CA ILE A 39 2.17 17.12 -24.90
C ILE A 39 1.77 16.85 -23.46
N LEU A 40 2.27 17.66 -22.51
CA LEU A 40 2.07 17.44 -21.07
C LEU A 40 0.61 17.64 -20.65
N PHE A 41 -0.06 18.68 -21.13
CA PHE A 41 -1.40 19.07 -20.68
C PHE A 41 -2.52 18.70 -21.67
N GLY A 42 -2.18 18.25 -22.88
CA GLY A 42 -3.13 17.78 -23.88
C GLY A 42 -3.00 16.28 -24.14
N ILE A 43 -1.90 15.85 -24.74
CA ILE A 43 -1.75 14.47 -25.24
C ILE A 43 -1.67 13.44 -24.10
N LEU A 44 -0.79 13.64 -23.11
CA LEU A 44 -0.60 12.66 -22.02
C LEU A 44 -1.87 12.43 -21.19
N PRO A 45 -2.62 13.47 -20.79
CA PRO A 45 -3.87 13.26 -20.05
C PRO A 45 -4.94 12.56 -20.89
N ILE A 46 -5.02 12.81 -22.20
CA ILE A 46 -5.93 12.09 -23.10
C ILE A 46 -5.54 10.62 -23.22
N ILE A 47 -4.23 10.32 -23.37
CA ILE A 47 -3.73 8.94 -23.35
C ILE A 47 -4.11 8.26 -22.03
N PHE A 48 -3.94 8.96 -20.91
CA PHE A 48 -4.33 8.46 -19.60
C PHE A 48 -5.84 8.14 -19.55
N HIS A 49 -6.70 9.06 -19.98
CA HIS A 49 -8.16 8.90 -19.96
C HIS A 49 -8.61 7.63 -20.71
N TYR A 50 -8.08 7.39 -21.91
CA TYR A 50 -8.50 6.28 -22.75
C TYR A 50 -7.72 4.97 -22.53
N SER A 51 -6.62 4.99 -21.75
CA SER A 51 -5.78 3.80 -21.54
C SER A 51 -5.94 3.22 -20.13
N TYR A 52 -6.78 2.20 -20.00
CA TYR A 52 -6.91 1.42 -18.78
C TYR A 52 -5.56 0.83 -18.32
N ALA A 53 -4.71 0.40 -19.26
CA ALA A 53 -3.38 -0.12 -18.94
C ALA A 53 -2.47 0.93 -18.27
N VAL A 54 -2.54 2.20 -18.69
CA VAL A 54 -1.78 3.30 -18.08
C VAL A 54 -2.32 3.62 -16.68
N GLN A 55 -3.65 3.73 -16.54
CA GLN A 55 -4.31 3.98 -15.24
C GLN A 55 -3.92 2.92 -14.20
N LYS A 56 -4.04 1.65 -14.59
CA LYS A 56 -3.65 0.49 -13.79
C LYS A 56 -2.18 0.55 -13.37
N LYS A 57 -1.27 0.82 -14.32
CA LYS A 57 0.16 0.93 -14.00
C LYS A 57 0.46 2.05 -13.01
N ILE A 58 -0.17 3.22 -13.17
CA ILE A 58 0.04 4.38 -12.29
C ILE A 58 -0.48 4.10 -10.88
N LEU A 59 -1.66 3.49 -10.75
CA LEU A 59 -2.24 3.16 -9.46
C LEU A 59 -1.42 2.11 -8.69
N PHE A 60 -1.16 0.97 -9.35
CA PHE A 60 -0.52 -0.17 -8.70
C PHE A 60 1.00 -0.01 -8.61
N LEU A 61 1.63 0.72 -9.54
CA LEU A 61 3.08 0.83 -9.65
C LEU A 61 3.78 -0.55 -9.64
N ASN A 62 3.11 -1.56 -10.19
CA ASN A 62 3.57 -2.96 -10.19
C ASN A 62 4.80 -3.18 -11.11
N PHE A 63 5.23 -2.16 -11.84
CA PHE A 63 6.48 -2.14 -12.60
C PHE A 63 7.69 -1.70 -11.75
N VAL A 64 7.46 -1.17 -10.54
CA VAL A 64 8.52 -0.75 -9.63
C VAL A 64 8.91 -1.93 -8.74
N TYR A 65 9.87 -2.71 -9.22
CA TYR A 65 10.43 -3.85 -8.48
C TYR A 65 11.49 -3.35 -7.50
N TRP A 66 11.12 -3.20 -6.23
CA TRP A 66 12.04 -2.83 -5.17
C TRP A 66 11.77 -3.62 -3.88
N PRO A 67 12.78 -4.25 -3.26
CA PRO A 67 14.17 -4.31 -3.68
C PRO A 67 14.39 -5.19 -4.93
N LEU A 68 15.41 -4.85 -5.72
CA LEU A 68 15.78 -5.58 -6.95
C LEU A 68 16.40 -6.95 -6.60
N ASN A 69 16.18 -7.94 -7.47
CA ASN A 69 16.78 -9.29 -7.37
C ASN A 69 16.56 -9.98 -6.01
N THR A 70 15.38 -9.79 -5.42
CA THR A 70 15.01 -10.43 -4.16
C THR A 70 14.82 -11.94 -4.37
N ASP A 71 15.56 -12.77 -3.63
CA ASP A 71 15.30 -14.21 -3.54
C ASP A 71 14.25 -14.47 -2.44
N PHE A 72 13.00 -14.59 -2.85
CA PHE A 72 11.89 -14.80 -1.91
C PHE A 72 11.93 -16.16 -1.21
N SER A 73 12.68 -17.12 -1.75
CA SER A 73 12.86 -18.43 -1.12
C SER A 73 13.80 -18.39 0.08
N LYS A 74 14.58 -17.31 0.24
CA LYS A 74 15.61 -17.13 1.26
C LYS A 74 15.43 -15.84 2.08
N PRO A 75 14.30 -15.68 2.82
CA PRO A 75 14.03 -14.50 3.63
C PRO A 75 15.10 -14.22 4.70
N GLU A 76 15.89 -15.22 5.10
CA GLU A 76 17.02 -15.09 6.02
C GLU A 76 18.13 -14.16 5.51
N LEU A 77 18.33 -14.09 4.18
CA LEU A 77 19.28 -13.15 3.57
C LEU A 77 18.86 -11.68 3.74
N LEU A 78 17.58 -11.46 4.04
CA LEU A 78 17.00 -10.13 4.33
C LEU A 78 16.99 -9.83 5.83
N GLY A 79 17.62 -10.69 6.63
CA GLY A 79 17.77 -10.54 8.08
C GLY A 79 16.48 -10.84 8.85
N LEU A 80 15.56 -11.62 8.29
CA LEU A 80 14.46 -12.23 9.04
C LEU A 80 14.91 -13.58 9.60
N LYS A 81 14.34 -14.01 10.74
CA LYS A 81 14.60 -15.33 11.33
C LYS A 81 13.28 -16.06 11.52
N GLY A 82 13.32 -17.39 11.46
CA GLY A 82 12.12 -18.22 11.65
C GLY A 82 11.04 -17.89 10.64
N VAL A 83 11.41 -17.82 9.36
CA VAL A 83 10.50 -17.51 8.26
C VAL A 83 10.49 -18.65 7.27
N ARG A 84 9.30 -19.03 6.81
CA ARG A 84 9.15 -19.92 5.65
C ARG A 84 8.58 -19.18 4.47
N ASN A 85 9.05 -19.52 3.28
CA ASN A 85 8.41 -19.17 2.02
C ASN A 85 7.56 -20.32 1.51
N PHE A 86 6.33 -20.03 1.10
CA PHE A 86 5.42 -21.00 0.50
C PHE A 86 4.46 -20.29 -0.46
N TYR A 87 3.65 -21.07 -1.16
CA TYR A 87 2.70 -20.55 -2.14
C TYR A 87 1.29 -21.01 -1.82
N LEU A 88 0.34 -20.12 -2.03
CA LEU A 88 -1.09 -20.41 -1.98
C LEU A 88 -1.71 -20.19 -3.35
N TYR A 89 -2.74 -20.96 -3.68
CA TYR A 89 -3.44 -20.89 -4.95
C TYR A 89 -4.88 -20.48 -4.69
N THR A 90 -5.26 -19.30 -5.19
CA THR A 90 -6.63 -18.79 -5.02
C THR A 90 -7.65 -19.65 -5.76
N ASP A 91 -8.94 -19.39 -5.57
CA ASP A 91 -10.01 -20.01 -6.36
C ASP A 91 -9.85 -19.79 -7.88
N GLU A 92 -9.28 -18.65 -8.29
CA GLU A 92 -8.92 -18.33 -9.68
C GLU A 92 -7.61 -19.00 -10.17
N GLN A 93 -7.04 -19.92 -9.37
CA GLN A 93 -5.76 -20.59 -9.63
C GLN A 93 -4.55 -19.66 -9.75
N VAL A 94 -4.64 -18.44 -9.21
CA VAL A 94 -3.52 -17.51 -9.11
C VAL A 94 -2.61 -17.94 -7.97
N LYS A 95 -1.32 -18.19 -8.27
CA LYS A 95 -0.32 -18.46 -7.25
C LYS A 95 0.12 -17.16 -6.57
N LEU A 96 0.02 -17.11 -5.25
CA LEU A 96 0.48 -16.02 -4.41
C LEU A 96 1.73 -16.47 -3.63
N GLY A 97 2.79 -15.65 -3.67
CA GLY A 97 3.97 -15.84 -2.84
C GLY A 97 3.72 -15.35 -1.41
N VAL A 98 3.93 -16.22 -0.43
CA VAL A 98 3.58 -15.97 0.97
C VAL A 98 4.78 -16.27 1.87
N TRP A 99 4.99 -15.40 2.85
CA TRP A 99 5.87 -15.65 3.98
C TRP A 99 5.06 -15.81 5.25
N HIS A 100 5.50 -16.75 6.08
CA HIS A 100 5.03 -16.89 7.46
C HIS A 100 6.22 -16.77 8.39
N ILE A 101 6.16 -15.78 9.26
CA ILE A 101 7.19 -15.39 10.23
C ILE A 101 6.71 -15.82 11.61
N LEU A 102 7.57 -16.53 12.34
CA LEU A 102 7.26 -17.03 13.67
C LEU A 102 7.46 -15.94 14.75
N PRO A 103 6.68 -15.99 15.83
CA PRO A 103 6.95 -15.28 17.07
C PRO A 103 8.38 -15.51 17.56
N GLN A 104 8.99 -14.47 18.15
CA GLN A 104 10.36 -14.55 18.64
C GLN A 104 10.55 -15.65 19.69
N SER A 105 9.54 -15.95 20.52
CA SER A 105 9.64 -16.99 21.56
C SER A 105 9.74 -18.40 20.99
N LEU A 106 9.35 -18.61 19.73
CA LEU A 106 9.41 -19.93 19.06
C LEU A 106 10.73 -20.17 18.33
N ILE A 107 11.59 -19.14 18.25
CA ILE A 107 12.89 -19.19 17.59
C ILE A 107 13.95 -19.33 18.69
N ASN A 108 14.35 -20.56 18.98
CA ASN A 108 15.40 -20.90 19.95
C ASN A 108 16.53 -21.70 19.28
N ASP A 109 17.58 -22.04 20.03
CA ASP A 109 18.73 -22.78 19.49
C ASP A 109 18.37 -24.19 18.96
N THR A 110 17.21 -24.70 19.33
CA THR A 110 16.67 -26.01 18.85
C THR A 110 15.72 -25.87 17.66
N PHE A 111 15.47 -24.65 17.18
CA PHE A 111 14.57 -24.40 16.07
C PHE A 111 15.07 -25.05 14.79
N THR A 112 14.17 -25.75 14.10
CA THR A 112 14.44 -26.32 12.78
C THR A 112 13.48 -25.73 11.77
N GLU A 113 14.01 -25.30 10.62
CA GLU A 113 13.24 -24.72 9.51
C GLU A 113 12.50 -25.81 8.72
N LYS A 114 11.66 -26.59 9.40
CA LYS A 114 10.80 -27.61 8.79
C LYS A 114 9.38 -27.08 8.68
N ASN A 115 8.75 -27.28 7.52
CA ASN A 115 7.37 -26.84 7.27
C ASN A 115 6.36 -27.32 8.32
N GLU A 116 6.54 -28.53 8.86
CA GLU A 116 5.70 -29.11 9.92
C GLU A 116 5.68 -28.26 11.20
N VAL A 117 6.82 -27.65 11.56
CA VAL A 117 6.93 -26.76 12.73
C VAL A 117 6.06 -25.53 12.53
N PHE A 118 6.14 -24.91 11.35
CA PHE A 118 5.33 -23.74 11.03
C PHE A 118 3.83 -24.07 10.97
N GLU A 119 3.44 -25.17 10.33
CA GLU A 119 2.04 -25.61 10.29
C GLU A 119 1.49 -25.84 11.71
N THR A 120 2.21 -26.60 12.53
CA THR A 120 1.79 -26.89 13.91
C THR A 120 1.74 -25.62 14.76
N SER A 121 2.68 -24.70 14.55
CA SER A 121 2.75 -23.43 15.29
C SER A 121 1.57 -22.51 15.01
N LEU A 122 1.01 -22.51 13.80
CA LEU A 122 -0.19 -21.73 13.48
C LEU A 122 -1.47 -22.42 13.97
N TYR A 123 -1.57 -23.75 13.76
CA TYR A 123 -2.77 -24.51 14.10
C TYR A 123 -3.07 -24.50 15.61
N ASN A 124 -2.03 -24.64 16.43
CA ASN A 124 -2.15 -24.68 17.90
C ASN A 124 -1.74 -23.35 18.57
N SER A 125 -1.67 -22.25 17.82
CA SER A 125 -1.20 -20.99 18.40
C SER A 125 -2.22 -20.39 19.35
N SER A 126 -1.76 -19.84 20.47
CA SER A 126 -2.52 -18.84 21.24
C SER A 126 -2.04 -17.41 20.96
N LYS A 127 -0.97 -17.25 20.16
CA LYS A 127 -0.35 -15.96 19.87
C LYS A 127 -1.07 -15.29 18.69
N PRO A 128 -1.28 -13.97 18.74
CA PRO A 128 -1.89 -13.23 17.63
C PRO A 128 -1.21 -13.48 16.28
N VAL A 129 -2.02 -13.52 15.22
CA VAL A 129 -1.55 -13.61 13.83
C VAL A 129 -1.89 -12.33 13.10
N PHE A 130 -0.87 -11.63 12.59
CA PHE A 130 -1.03 -10.44 11.77
C PHE A 130 -0.93 -10.81 10.28
N VAL A 131 -1.97 -10.50 9.51
CA VAL A 131 -1.95 -10.59 8.05
C VAL A 131 -1.62 -9.21 7.48
N TYR A 132 -0.50 -9.08 6.79
CA TYR A 132 -0.03 -7.80 6.25
C TYR A 132 -0.40 -7.65 4.77
N MET A 133 -1.13 -6.58 4.46
CA MET A 133 -1.55 -6.16 3.13
C MET A 133 -0.78 -4.91 2.73
N HIS A 134 0.10 -5.05 1.74
CA HIS A 134 1.06 -4.00 1.41
C HIS A 134 0.48 -2.87 0.54
N GLY A 135 1.11 -1.69 0.58
CA GLY A 135 0.77 -0.58 -0.30
C GLY A 135 1.13 -0.80 -1.77
N ASN A 136 0.88 0.19 -2.63
CA ASN A 136 1.34 0.14 -4.02
C ASN A 136 2.88 0.07 -4.09
N SER A 137 3.39 -0.36 -5.25
CA SER A 137 4.83 -0.51 -5.49
C SER A 137 5.57 -1.52 -4.58
N GLY A 138 6.78 -1.88 -4.98
CA GLY A 138 7.67 -2.75 -4.22
C GLY A 138 7.12 -4.18 -4.08
N ASN A 139 7.60 -4.90 -3.08
CA ASN A 139 7.16 -6.26 -2.76
C ASN A 139 7.32 -6.53 -1.24
N ARG A 140 6.92 -7.71 -0.75
CA ARG A 140 6.95 -8.06 0.67
C ARG A 140 8.34 -7.93 1.32
N ALA A 141 9.42 -7.86 0.55
CA ALA A 141 10.78 -7.64 1.02
C ALA A 141 11.21 -6.16 1.16
N SER A 142 10.33 -5.19 0.93
CA SER A 142 10.67 -3.77 1.12
C SER A 142 11.10 -3.46 2.55
N SER A 143 12.14 -2.63 2.72
CA SER A 143 12.81 -2.40 4.02
C SER A 143 11.86 -1.99 5.16
N HIS A 144 10.99 -1.01 4.95
CA HIS A 144 10.01 -0.59 5.96
C HIS A 144 9.04 -1.72 6.38
N ARG A 145 8.71 -2.62 5.45
CA ARG A 145 7.87 -3.81 5.71
C ARG A 145 8.64 -4.82 6.55
N LEU A 146 9.91 -5.08 6.22
CA LEU A 146 10.79 -5.93 7.03
C LEU A 146 10.95 -5.39 8.47
N GLU A 147 11.08 -4.06 8.64
CA GLU A 147 11.12 -3.42 9.95
C GLU A 147 9.83 -3.67 10.75
N LEU A 148 8.67 -3.53 10.12
CA LEU A 148 7.37 -3.81 10.74
C LEU A 148 7.21 -5.29 11.09
N TYR A 149 7.63 -6.21 10.22
CA TYR A 149 7.58 -7.65 10.51
C TYR A 149 8.43 -8.02 11.72
N LYS A 150 9.63 -7.44 11.84
CA LYS A 150 10.51 -7.61 13.01
C LYS A 150 9.87 -7.04 14.27
N LEU A 151 9.17 -5.91 14.17
CA LEU A 151 8.43 -5.34 15.28
C LEU A 151 7.35 -6.33 15.79
N PHE A 152 6.54 -6.90 14.89
CA PHE A 152 5.55 -7.91 15.29
C PHE A 152 6.17 -9.18 15.85
N GLN A 153 7.28 -9.65 15.26
CA GLN A 153 8.02 -10.81 15.76
C GLN A 153 8.53 -10.56 17.19
N ASN A 154 9.04 -9.35 17.47
CA ASN A 154 9.50 -8.94 18.81
C ASN A 154 8.36 -8.80 19.83
N LEU A 155 7.15 -8.43 19.36
CA LEU A 155 5.91 -8.50 20.14
C LEU A 155 5.38 -9.92 20.32
N ASP A 156 6.12 -10.91 19.80
CA ASP A 156 5.82 -12.33 19.95
C ASP A 156 4.54 -12.76 19.21
N TYR A 157 4.33 -12.18 18.02
CA TYR A 157 3.20 -12.48 17.13
C TYR A 157 3.65 -13.22 15.87
N HIS A 158 2.74 -13.99 15.28
CA HIS A 158 2.93 -14.50 13.92
C HIS A 158 2.68 -13.39 12.91
N VAL A 159 3.42 -13.40 11.81
CA VAL A 159 3.14 -12.55 10.64
C VAL A 159 2.94 -13.42 9.43
N VAL A 160 1.83 -13.21 8.70
CA VAL A 160 1.60 -13.75 7.37
C VAL A 160 1.59 -12.56 6.41
N CYS A 161 2.57 -12.49 5.52
CA CYS A 161 2.65 -11.45 4.50
C CYS A 161 2.78 -12.07 3.12
N PHE A 162 2.22 -11.42 2.11
CA PHE A 162 2.15 -11.95 0.75
C PHE A 162 2.27 -10.82 -0.25
N ASP A 163 2.57 -11.16 -1.50
CA ASP A 163 2.50 -10.21 -2.61
C ASP A 163 1.23 -10.44 -3.43
N TYR A 164 0.53 -9.35 -3.82
CA TYR A 164 -0.62 -9.45 -4.72
C TYR A 164 -0.22 -10.05 -6.07
N ARG A 165 -1.19 -10.52 -6.87
CA ARG A 165 -0.95 -10.85 -8.30
C ARG A 165 -0.16 -9.74 -9.00
N ASN A 166 0.83 -10.10 -9.81
CA ASN A 166 1.80 -9.21 -10.47
C ASN A 166 2.87 -8.53 -9.59
N TYR A 167 2.95 -8.85 -8.29
CA TYR A 167 4.00 -8.37 -7.40
C TYR A 167 4.92 -9.52 -6.97
N GLY A 168 6.17 -9.19 -6.65
CA GLY A 168 7.16 -10.16 -6.18
C GLY A 168 7.28 -11.38 -7.09
N ASP A 169 7.12 -12.56 -6.50
CA ASP A 169 7.08 -13.88 -7.15
C ASP A 169 5.66 -14.47 -7.28
N SER A 170 4.62 -13.67 -7.04
CA SER A 170 3.23 -14.02 -7.33
C SER A 170 2.96 -14.01 -8.85
N ASP A 171 1.99 -14.80 -9.28
CA ASP A 171 1.71 -14.97 -10.70
C ASP A 171 1.28 -13.67 -11.38
N LYS A 172 1.61 -13.57 -12.66
CA LYS A 172 1.07 -12.53 -13.54
C LYS A 172 -0.35 -12.92 -13.95
N ALA A 173 -1.33 -12.23 -13.40
CA ALA A 173 -2.75 -12.41 -13.71
C ALA A 173 -3.40 -11.05 -14.03
N GLU A 174 -4.69 -11.02 -14.37
CA GLU A 174 -5.39 -9.75 -14.59
C GLU A 174 -5.42 -8.94 -13.28
N LEU A 175 -4.76 -7.79 -13.30
CA LEU A 175 -4.63 -6.89 -12.16
C LEU A 175 -5.77 -5.87 -12.17
N SER A 176 -6.70 -6.04 -11.23
CA SER A 176 -7.86 -5.17 -10.97
C SER A 176 -8.04 -5.04 -9.46
N GLU A 177 -8.86 -4.08 -9.00
CA GLU A 177 -9.24 -4.00 -7.59
C GLU A 177 -9.90 -5.30 -7.11
N THR A 178 -10.89 -5.81 -7.84
CA THR A 178 -11.60 -7.04 -7.48
C THR A 178 -10.67 -8.23 -7.38
N GLY A 179 -9.69 -8.34 -8.29
CA GLY A 179 -8.70 -9.40 -8.29
C GLY A 179 -7.85 -9.40 -7.03
N ILE A 180 -7.23 -8.26 -6.67
CA ILE A 180 -6.39 -8.18 -5.47
C ILE A 180 -7.19 -8.27 -4.17
N VAL A 181 -8.45 -7.81 -4.17
CA VAL A 181 -9.36 -7.98 -3.03
C VAL A 181 -9.73 -9.44 -2.84
N ASN A 182 -10.01 -10.17 -3.92
CA ASN A 182 -10.28 -11.61 -3.86
C ASN A 182 -9.06 -12.42 -3.42
N ASP A 183 -7.87 -12.10 -3.93
CA ASP A 183 -6.60 -12.70 -3.47
C ASP A 183 -6.43 -12.50 -1.96
N SER A 184 -6.65 -11.27 -1.49
CA SER A 184 -6.49 -10.91 -0.07
C SER A 184 -7.51 -11.59 0.82
N LYS A 185 -8.77 -11.64 0.37
CA LYS A 185 -9.85 -12.36 1.04
C LYS A 185 -9.51 -13.85 1.21
N TYR A 186 -8.98 -14.48 0.15
CA TYR A 186 -8.54 -15.88 0.18
C TYR A 186 -7.44 -16.10 1.23
N ILE A 187 -6.43 -15.22 1.28
CA ILE A 187 -5.37 -15.30 2.30
C ILE A 187 -5.95 -15.18 3.72
N ILE A 188 -6.88 -14.27 3.95
CA ILE A 188 -7.53 -14.12 5.27
C ILE A 188 -8.33 -15.38 5.63
N GLU A 189 -9.15 -15.90 4.72
CA GLU A 189 -9.93 -17.13 4.92
C GLU A 189 -8.98 -18.31 5.24
N TRP A 190 -7.86 -18.42 4.52
CA TRP A 190 -6.84 -19.42 4.78
C TRP A 190 -6.24 -19.29 6.19
N VAL A 191 -5.85 -18.09 6.62
CA VAL A 191 -5.28 -17.87 7.97
C VAL A 191 -6.31 -18.20 9.05
N ILE A 192 -7.55 -17.72 8.92
CA ILE A 192 -8.62 -17.96 9.89
C ILE A 192 -8.92 -19.46 9.98
N ALA A 193 -9.00 -20.17 8.85
CA ALA A 193 -9.19 -21.61 8.83
C ALA A 193 -8.01 -22.36 9.46
N LYS A 194 -6.78 -21.89 9.23
CA LYS A 194 -5.57 -22.51 9.79
C LYS A 194 -5.49 -22.39 11.31
N VAL A 195 -5.79 -21.23 11.88
CA VAL A 195 -5.82 -21.07 13.34
C VAL A 195 -7.04 -21.74 13.96
N ASN A 196 -8.12 -21.96 13.21
CA ASN A 196 -9.31 -22.67 13.68
C ASN A 196 -9.83 -22.16 15.05
N GLY A 197 -9.78 -20.85 15.26
CA GLY A 197 -10.20 -20.19 16.49
C GLY A 197 -9.21 -20.22 17.67
N THR A 198 -8.05 -20.86 17.55
CA THR A 198 -7.05 -20.94 18.64
C THR A 198 -6.33 -19.62 18.90
N ALA A 199 -6.15 -18.81 17.86
CA ALA A 199 -5.51 -17.49 17.92
C ALA A 199 -6.39 -16.37 17.35
N PRO A 200 -6.27 -15.14 17.86
CA PRO A 200 -6.87 -13.98 17.22
C PRO A 200 -6.12 -13.59 15.94
N VAL A 201 -6.87 -13.18 14.92
CA VAL A 201 -6.34 -12.79 13.61
C VAL A 201 -6.56 -11.30 13.39
N PHE A 202 -5.48 -10.56 13.19
CA PHE A 202 -5.49 -9.13 12.92
C PHE A 202 -5.05 -8.86 11.49
N ILE A 203 -5.64 -7.85 10.87
CA ILE A 203 -5.31 -7.42 9.51
C ILE A 203 -4.61 -6.07 9.59
N TRP A 204 -3.45 -5.94 8.94
CA TRP A 204 -2.73 -4.67 8.82
C TRP A 204 -2.65 -4.27 7.35
N GLY A 205 -3.38 -3.23 6.97
CA GLY A 205 -3.30 -2.62 5.65
C GLY A 205 -2.45 -1.37 5.67
N HIS A 206 -1.53 -1.22 4.72
CA HIS A 206 -0.74 0.01 4.53
C HIS A 206 -1.04 0.67 3.19
N SER A 207 -1.30 1.98 3.17
CA SER A 207 -1.53 2.75 1.94
C SER A 207 -2.60 2.09 1.05
N LEU A 208 -2.33 1.71 -0.20
CA LEU A 208 -3.26 0.93 -1.06
C LEU A 208 -3.87 -0.29 -0.33
N GLY A 209 -3.07 -0.98 0.49
CA GLY A 209 -3.51 -2.12 1.28
C GLY A 209 -4.63 -1.80 2.27
N THR A 210 -4.83 -0.53 2.65
CA THR A 210 -5.95 -0.10 3.51
C THR A 210 -7.30 -0.23 2.79
N GLY A 211 -7.37 0.18 1.53
CA GLY A 211 -8.55 0.00 0.68
C GLY A 211 -8.83 -1.46 0.37
N VAL A 212 -7.78 -2.22 0.07
CA VAL A 212 -7.88 -3.67 -0.15
C VAL A 212 -8.39 -4.39 1.10
N SER A 213 -7.82 -4.09 2.26
CA SER A 213 -8.21 -4.70 3.55
C SER A 213 -9.67 -4.39 3.89
N THR A 214 -10.07 -3.12 3.78
CA THR A 214 -11.43 -2.68 4.12
C THR A 214 -12.46 -3.34 3.20
N HIS A 215 -12.18 -3.41 1.90
CA HIS A 215 -13.07 -4.07 0.94
C HIS A 215 -13.14 -5.59 1.18
N ALA A 216 -11.99 -6.26 1.38
CA ALA A 216 -11.98 -7.70 1.67
C ALA A 216 -12.78 -8.03 2.94
N LEU A 217 -12.63 -7.24 4.00
CA LEU A 217 -13.35 -7.46 5.27
C LEU A 217 -14.85 -7.20 5.14
N ALA A 218 -15.25 -6.20 4.36
CA ALA A 218 -16.66 -5.96 4.05
C ALA A 218 -17.30 -7.18 3.34
N LEU A 219 -16.56 -7.86 2.45
CA LEU A 219 -17.03 -9.08 1.79
C LEU A 219 -17.05 -10.29 2.73
N LEU A 220 -16.07 -10.40 3.64
CA LEU A 220 -16.00 -11.50 4.61
C LEU A 220 -17.09 -11.42 5.67
N ALA A 221 -17.42 -10.20 6.13
CA ALA A 221 -18.49 -9.98 7.08
C ALA A 221 -19.84 -10.49 6.52
N ALA A 222 -20.09 -10.34 5.22
CA ALA A 222 -21.29 -10.88 4.56
C ALA A 222 -21.35 -12.42 4.57
N LYS A 223 -20.22 -13.10 4.78
CA LYS A 223 -20.13 -14.56 4.95
C LYS A 223 -20.08 -15.01 6.42
N GLY A 224 -20.14 -14.08 7.38
CA GLY A 224 -19.98 -14.36 8.80
C GLY A 224 -18.54 -14.59 9.25
N THR A 225 -17.55 -14.30 8.40
CA THR A 225 -16.13 -14.41 8.76
C THR A 225 -15.62 -13.06 9.23
N ILE A 226 -15.33 -12.92 10.53
CA ILE A 226 -14.92 -11.65 11.13
C ILE A 226 -13.54 -11.82 11.79
N PRO A 227 -12.48 -11.18 11.27
CA PRO A 227 -11.18 -11.12 11.95
C PRO A 227 -11.29 -10.44 13.31
N THR A 228 -10.30 -10.60 14.18
CA THR A 228 -10.29 -9.99 15.52
C THR A 228 -10.19 -8.47 15.46
N GLY A 229 -9.41 -7.90 14.53
CA GLY A 229 -9.31 -6.45 14.37
C GLY A 229 -8.62 -6.05 13.08
N LEU A 230 -8.80 -4.79 12.70
CA LEU A 230 -8.23 -4.16 11.51
C LEU A 230 -7.38 -2.96 11.91
N ILE A 231 -6.16 -2.88 11.39
CA ILE A 231 -5.29 -1.71 11.52
C ILE A 231 -5.04 -1.14 10.13
N LEU A 232 -5.34 0.15 9.98
CA LEU A 232 -5.19 0.90 8.74
C LEU A 232 -4.07 1.93 8.91
N GLU A 233 -2.91 1.68 8.30
CA GLU A 233 -1.75 2.56 8.33
C GLU A 233 -1.74 3.48 7.10
N SER A 234 -1.74 4.79 7.35
CA SER A 234 -1.78 5.85 6.32
C SER A 234 -2.91 5.64 5.30
N PRO A 235 -4.18 5.50 5.73
CA PRO A 235 -5.28 5.21 4.82
C PRO A 235 -5.77 6.44 4.06
N PHE A 236 -6.51 6.16 2.99
CA PHE A 236 -7.34 7.12 2.28
C PHE A 236 -8.80 6.65 2.29
N ASN A 237 -9.74 7.59 2.13
CA ASN A 237 -11.17 7.29 2.15
C ASN A 237 -11.66 6.67 0.84
N ASN A 238 -11.21 7.17 -0.32
CA ASN A 238 -11.45 6.56 -1.62
C ASN A 238 -10.37 7.01 -2.63
N ILE A 239 -10.25 6.30 -3.77
CA ILE A 239 -9.16 6.61 -4.70
C ILE A 239 -9.33 7.96 -5.41
N ILE A 240 -10.56 8.48 -5.57
CA ILE A 240 -10.78 9.80 -6.18
C ILE A 240 -10.12 10.87 -5.34
N ASP A 241 -10.39 10.85 -4.05
CA ASP A 241 -9.84 11.83 -3.12
C ASP A 241 -8.32 11.69 -3.02
N GLU A 242 -7.78 10.46 -3.06
CA GLU A 242 -6.33 10.22 -3.07
C GLU A 242 -5.68 10.77 -4.34
N ILE A 243 -6.18 10.41 -5.53
CA ILE A 243 -5.62 10.86 -6.81
C ILE A 243 -5.76 12.38 -6.96
N SER A 244 -6.90 12.96 -6.57
CA SER A 244 -7.13 14.41 -6.66
C SER A 244 -6.17 15.22 -5.79
N GLU A 245 -5.53 14.57 -4.83
CA GLU A 245 -4.65 15.20 -3.86
C GLU A 245 -3.19 14.80 -4.03
N HIS A 246 -2.94 13.75 -4.80
CA HIS A 246 -1.62 13.28 -5.16
C HIS A 246 -0.79 14.41 -5.83
N PRO A 247 0.48 14.63 -5.43
CA PRO A 247 1.30 15.73 -5.95
C PRO A 247 1.37 15.84 -7.47
N PHE A 248 1.43 14.70 -8.18
CA PHE A 248 1.42 14.66 -9.64
C PHE A 248 0.10 15.18 -10.26
N ALA A 249 -1.04 14.95 -9.61
CA ALA A 249 -2.33 15.40 -10.10
C ALA A 249 -2.58 16.88 -9.81
N GLN A 250 -1.94 17.46 -8.79
CA GLN A 250 -2.05 18.89 -8.46
C GLN A 250 -1.67 19.79 -9.65
N ILE A 251 -0.71 19.35 -10.48
CA ILE A 251 -0.29 20.07 -11.69
C ILE A 251 -1.44 20.15 -12.72
N PHE A 252 -2.32 19.15 -12.75
CA PHE A 252 -3.46 19.05 -13.66
C PHE A 252 -4.79 19.55 -13.05
N LYS A 253 -4.85 19.75 -11.73
CA LYS A 253 -6.08 20.07 -10.97
C LYS A 253 -6.77 21.36 -11.43
N HIS A 254 -6.00 22.31 -11.96
CA HIS A 254 -6.53 23.58 -12.47
C HIS A 254 -7.15 23.49 -13.87
N LEU A 255 -7.05 22.32 -14.54
CA LEU A 255 -7.70 22.12 -15.84
C LEU A 255 -9.21 21.93 -15.64
N PRO A 256 -10.07 22.61 -16.43
CA PRO A 256 -11.53 22.54 -16.26
C PRO A 256 -12.10 21.12 -16.49
N TRP A 257 -11.35 20.28 -17.19
CA TRP A 257 -11.70 18.89 -17.53
C TRP A 257 -10.93 17.86 -16.66
N PHE A 258 -10.32 18.26 -15.55
CA PHE A 258 -9.54 17.37 -14.67
C PHE A 258 -10.34 16.13 -14.24
N ASN A 259 -11.59 16.32 -13.79
CA ASN A 259 -12.45 15.22 -13.36
C ASN A 259 -12.67 14.20 -14.48
N TRP A 260 -13.02 14.69 -15.68
CA TRP A 260 -13.20 13.83 -16.85
C TRP A 260 -11.90 13.11 -17.22
N LEU A 261 -10.75 13.80 -17.25
CA LEU A 261 -9.48 13.23 -17.68
C LEU A 261 -8.89 12.22 -16.70
N ILE A 262 -8.94 12.51 -15.40
CA ILE A 262 -8.18 11.79 -14.39
C ILE A 262 -9.09 10.94 -13.50
N VAL A 263 -10.22 11.48 -13.04
CA VAL A 263 -11.05 10.86 -12.00
C VAL A 263 -12.00 9.81 -12.57
N GLU A 264 -12.83 10.19 -13.56
CA GLU A 264 -13.84 9.31 -14.16
C GLU A 264 -13.27 7.99 -14.71
N PRO A 265 -12.09 7.94 -15.36
CA PRO A 265 -11.58 6.70 -15.93
C PRO A 265 -11.31 5.61 -14.90
N PHE A 266 -10.84 5.97 -13.70
CA PHE A 266 -10.67 5.00 -12.61
C PHE A 266 -12.01 4.35 -12.22
N TYR A 267 -13.07 5.15 -12.11
CA TYR A 267 -14.40 4.66 -11.73
C TYR A 267 -15.07 3.82 -12.81
N HIS A 268 -14.93 4.24 -14.07
CA HIS A 268 -15.42 3.47 -15.22
C HIS A 268 -14.72 2.12 -15.34
N ASN A 269 -13.44 2.06 -14.96
CA ASN A 269 -12.64 0.83 -15.00
C ASN A 269 -12.63 0.04 -13.69
N GLY A 270 -13.51 0.37 -12.73
CA GLY A 270 -13.67 -0.40 -11.49
C GLY A 270 -12.46 -0.35 -10.54
N LEU A 271 -11.65 0.69 -10.63
CA LEU A 271 -10.54 0.99 -9.73
C LEU A 271 -11.01 2.11 -8.78
N ARG A 272 -11.73 1.79 -7.72
CA ARG A 272 -12.42 2.77 -6.87
C ARG A 272 -11.91 2.84 -5.44
N PHE A 273 -11.54 1.70 -4.86
CA PHE A 273 -11.05 1.53 -3.49
C PHE A 273 -11.86 2.37 -2.48
N GLU A 274 -13.17 2.19 -2.48
CA GLU A 274 -14.13 3.05 -1.74
C GLU A 274 -14.19 2.65 -0.25
N SER A 275 -13.07 2.79 0.46
CA SER A 275 -12.95 2.46 1.89
C SER A 275 -14.04 3.11 2.73
N ASP A 276 -14.42 4.36 2.43
CA ASP A 276 -15.50 5.09 3.07
C ASP A 276 -16.89 4.47 2.85
N LYS A 277 -17.10 3.67 1.80
CA LYS A 277 -18.32 2.87 1.61
C LYS A 277 -18.19 1.50 2.26
N HIS A 278 -17.04 0.86 2.12
CA HIS A 278 -16.82 -0.51 2.62
C HIS A 278 -16.74 -0.57 4.16
N ILE A 279 -16.26 0.48 4.82
CA ILE A 279 -16.09 0.54 6.29
C ILE A 279 -17.41 0.32 7.04
N LYS A 280 -18.55 0.64 6.44
CA LYS A 280 -19.89 0.35 6.98
C LYS A 280 -20.09 -1.13 7.31
N ASN A 281 -19.53 -2.02 6.49
CA ASN A 281 -19.71 -3.47 6.61
C ASN A 281 -18.53 -4.15 7.30
N VAL A 282 -17.53 -3.40 7.75
CA VAL A 282 -16.44 -3.94 8.58
C VAL A 282 -16.98 -4.12 9.99
N ALA A 283 -17.10 -5.38 10.42
CA ALA A 283 -17.72 -5.76 11.68
C ALA A 283 -16.74 -5.98 12.84
N CYS A 284 -15.43 -5.85 12.59
CA CYS A 284 -14.40 -5.92 13.64
C CYS A 284 -13.92 -4.52 14.03
N PRO A 285 -13.36 -4.35 15.25
CA PRO A 285 -12.77 -3.09 15.66
C PRO A 285 -11.63 -2.64 14.73
N VAL A 286 -11.58 -1.35 14.43
CA VAL A 286 -10.69 -0.69 13.48
C VAL A 286 -9.83 0.36 14.18
N MET A 287 -8.52 0.28 14.02
CA MET A 287 -7.58 1.33 14.42
C MET A 287 -6.96 1.98 13.19
N ILE A 288 -7.12 3.29 13.05
CA ILE A 288 -6.46 4.10 12.02
C ILE A 288 -5.19 4.72 12.61
N LEU A 289 -4.04 4.49 11.96
CA LEU A 289 -2.77 5.11 12.29
C LEU A 289 -2.38 6.07 11.16
N HIS A 290 -2.11 7.34 11.46
CA HIS A 290 -1.76 8.31 10.42
C HIS A 290 -0.75 9.34 10.93
N ALA A 291 0.39 9.46 10.23
CA ALA A 291 1.40 10.48 10.51
C ALA A 291 1.02 11.84 9.91
N GLU A 292 1.19 12.92 10.68
CA GLU A 292 0.83 14.27 10.25
C GLU A 292 1.74 14.82 9.14
N ASP A 293 2.95 14.29 9.01
CA ASP A 293 3.94 14.61 7.98
C ASP A 293 3.87 13.68 6.75
N ASP A 294 2.76 12.94 6.57
CA ASP A 294 2.53 12.14 5.37
C ASP A 294 2.28 13.03 4.14
N ASN A 295 3.32 13.15 3.31
CA ASN A 295 3.31 13.92 2.06
C ASN A 295 2.78 13.13 0.84
N ILE A 296 2.39 11.86 1.02
CA ILE A 296 1.83 11.02 -0.03
C ILE A 296 0.32 10.96 0.12
N ILE A 297 -0.17 10.61 1.32
CA ILE A 297 -1.58 10.58 1.65
C ILE A 297 -1.85 11.57 2.80
N PRO A 298 -2.40 12.75 2.50
CA PRO A 298 -2.66 13.77 3.50
C PRO A 298 -3.57 13.26 4.64
N LEU A 299 -3.25 13.62 5.89
CA LEU A 299 -3.97 13.20 7.10
C LEU A 299 -5.49 13.39 7.01
N TYR A 300 -5.97 14.43 6.32
CA TYR A 300 -7.41 14.69 6.26
C TYR A 300 -8.18 13.62 5.47
N LEU A 301 -7.54 12.86 4.57
CA LEU A 301 -8.17 11.72 3.90
C LEU A 301 -8.42 10.58 4.89
N GLY A 302 -7.44 10.30 5.76
CA GLY A 302 -7.61 9.38 6.89
C GLY A 302 -8.70 9.86 7.86
N LYS A 303 -8.78 11.17 8.13
CA LYS A 303 -9.87 11.76 8.94
C LYS A 303 -11.25 11.60 8.27
N LYS A 304 -11.35 11.75 6.94
CA LYS A 304 -12.61 11.48 6.22
C LYS A 304 -13.05 10.04 6.40
N LEU A 305 -12.13 9.08 6.28
CA LEU A 305 -12.43 7.67 6.51
C LEU A 305 -12.86 7.41 7.96
N TYR A 306 -12.14 7.99 8.93
CA TYR A 306 -12.50 7.90 10.34
C TYR A 306 -13.92 8.43 10.61
N GLN A 307 -14.26 9.59 10.05
CA GLN A 307 -15.60 10.17 10.16
C GLN A 307 -16.67 9.31 9.47
N ALA A 308 -16.36 8.71 8.31
CA ALA A 308 -17.26 7.76 7.66
C ALA A 308 -17.55 6.56 8.59
N GLY A 309 -16.50 5.96 9.18
CA GLY A 309 -16.64 4.87 10.14
C GLY A 309 -17.47 5.25 11.37
N LEU A 310 -17.18 6.40 12.00
CA LEU A 310 -17.98 6.91 13.13
C LEU A 310 -19.45 7.12 12.75
N ASN A 311 -19.72 7.57 11.53
CA ASN A 311 -21.09 7.82 11.08
C ASN A 311 -21.90 6.55 10.85
N TYR A 312 -21.27 5.45 10.42
CA TYR A 312 -21.95 4.16 10.26
C TYR A 312 -22.10 3.41 11.59
N HIS A 313 -21.12 3.55 12.48
CA HIS A 313 -21.04 2.81 13.75
C HIS A 313 -21.42 3.67 14.97
N LYS A 314 -22.32 4.66 14.80
CA LYS A 314 -22.67 5.66 15.84
C LYS A 314 -23.07 5.09 17.20
N ASN A 315 -23.64 3.89 17.22
CA ASN A 315 -24.08 3.21 18.44
C ASN A 315 -23.00 2.30 19.05
N GLU A 316 -21.89 2.11 18.35
CA GLU A 316 -20.78 1.21 18.71
C GLU A 316 -19.48 2.02 18.71
N THR A 317 -19.40 3.02 19.58
CA THR A 317 -18.24 3.95 19.68
C THR A 317 -16.90 3.27 19.91
N ASN A 318 -16.89 1.99 20.28
CA ASN A 318 -15.69 1.19 20.49
C ASN A 318 -15.15 0.50 19.21
N LEU A 319 -15.89 0.56 18.09
CA LEU A 319 -15.49 -0.11 16.85
C LEU A 319 -14.45 0.67 16.05
N ILE A 320 -14.28 1.97 16.24
CA ILE A 320 -13.31 2.73 15.45
C ILE A 320 -12.54 3.76 16.28
N GLU A 321 -11.22 3.66 16.25
CA GLU A 321 -10.30 4.61 16.88
C GLU A 321 -9.28 5.14 15.86
N MET A 322 -8.81 6.36 16.07
CA MET A 322 -7.79 6.99 15.22
C MET A 322 -6.67 7.55 16.09
N ILE A 323 -5.43 7.15 15.77
CA ILE A 323 -4.22 7.66 16.37
C ILE A 323 -3.50 8.51 15.34
N ARG A 324 -3.40 9.80 15.66
CA ARG A 324 -2.61 10.78 14.92
C ARG A 324 -1.20 10.81 15.49
N ILE A 325 -0.21 10.70 14.62
CA ILE A 325 1.20 10.75 15.02
C ILE A 325 1.75 12.10 14.59
N ASP A 326 2.25 12.86 15.57
CA ASP A 326 2.73 14.23 15.39
C ASP A 326 3.84 14.30 14.32
N ALA A 327 3.81 15.35 13.49
CA ALA A 327 4.75 15.58 12.40
C ALA A 327 6.21 15.69 12.89
N LEU A 328 6.43 16.05 14.16
CA LEU A 328 7.75 16.14 14.80
C LEU A 328 8.52 14.82 14.78
N TYR A 329 7.86 13.67 14.63
CA TYR A 329 8.51 12.37 14.59
C TYR A 329 9.11 12.02 13.22
N GLY A 330 8.78 12.75 12.15
CA GLY A 330 9.43 12.58 10.84
C GLY A 330 9.22 11.20 10.20
N LEU A 331 8.06 10.58 10.42
CA LEU A 331 7.78 9.20 10.01
C LEU A 331 7.22 9.12 8.58
N GLY A 332 6.55 10.18 8.14
CA GLY A 332 5.91 10.28 6.84
C GLY A 332 5.02 9.08 6.50
N HIS A 333 5.00 8.72 5.22
CA HIS A 333 4.06 7.74 4.70
C HIS A 333 4.32 6.27 5.10
N LYS A 334 5.58 5.90 5.40
CA LYS A 334 6.02 4.49 5.43
C LYS A 334 6.68 4.04 6.72
N TYR A 335 7.04 4.96 7.62
CA TYR A 335 7.90 4.66 8.75
C TYR A 335 7.19 4.77 10.10
N ILE A 336 5.87 4.61 10.13
CA ILE A 336 5.12 4.51 11.41
C ILE A 336 5.67 3.35 12.26
N CYS A 337 6.18 2.28 11.64
CA CYS A 337 6.90 1.20 12.32
C CYS A 337 8.10 1.65 13.19
N ARG A 338 8.65 2.85 12.95
CA ARG A 338 9.74 3.44 13.75
C ARG A 338 9.25 4.29 14.90
N TYR A 339 7.94 4.47 15.06
CA TYR A 339 7.38 5.22 16.18
C TYR A 339 7.61 4.45 17.48
N LYS A 340 8.38 5.03 18.40
CA LYS A 340 8.84 4.35 19.63
C LYS A 340 7.72 3.79 20.51
N ILE A 341 6.54 4.41 20.47
CA ILE A 341 5.37 4.04 21.29
C ILE A 341 4.47 3.04 20.54
N LEU A 342 4.70 2.78 19.25
CA LEU A 342 3.88 1.87 18.45
C LEU A 342 3.74 0.46 19.06
N PRO A 343 4.79 -0.18 19.62
CA PRO A 343 4.64 -1.47 20.29
C PRO A 343 3.52 -1.47 21.34
N ASN A 344 3.51 -0.46 22.23
CA ASN A 344 2.51 -0.33 23.29
C ASN A 344 1.09 -0.07 22.72
N ILE A 345 1.00 0.68 21.63
CA ILE A 345 -0.27 0.93 20.93
C ILE A 345 -0.85 -0.40 20.41
N ILE A 346 -0.02 -1.19 19.74
CA ILE A 346 -0.41 -2.49 19.19
C ILE A 346 -0.81 -3.44 20.32
N GLU A 347 0.01 -3.59 21.36
CA GLU A 347 -0.28 -4.46 22.50
C GLU A 347 -1.57 -4.06 23.22
N SER A 348 -1.80 -2.75 23.40
CA SER A 348 -3.02 -2.22 24.00
C SER A 348 -4.25 -2.58 23.15
N PHE A 349 -4.16 -2.39 21.82
CA PHE A 349 -5.24 -2.76 20.90
C PHE A 349 -5.52 -4.27 20.94
N VAL A 350 -4.48 -5.10 20.83
CA VAL A 350 -4.58 -6.57 20.88
C VAL A 350 -5.21 -7.03 22.20
N THR A 351 -4.70 -6.55 23.33
CA THR A 351 -5.16 -6.94 24.67
C THR A 351 -6.62 -6.54 24.91
N LYS A 352 -7.00 -5.34 24.47
CA LYS A 352 -8.38 -4.83 24.55
C LYS A 352 -9.35 -5.79 23.84
N LEU A 353 -9.01 -6.25 22.64
CA LEU A 353 -9.91 -7.10 21.86
C LEU A 353 -9.94 -8.56 22.32
N GLN A 354 -8.84 -9.07 22.89
CA GLN A 354 -8.83 -10.40 23.50
C GLN A 354 -9.70 -10.48 24.77
N LYS A 355 -9.72 -9.42 25.60
CA LYS A 355 -10.58 -9.36 26.79
C LYS A 355 -12.06 -9.37 26.43
N ASN A 356 -12.49 -8.51 25.51
CA ASN A 356 -13.89 -8.43 25.08
C ASN A 356 -14.42 -9.79 24.56
N LYS A 357 -13.60 -10.53 23.81
CA LYS A 357 -13.96 -11.87 23.32
C LYS A 357 -14.11 -12.91 24.44
N THR A 358 -13.40 -12.73 25.55
CA THR A 358 -13.53 -13.63 26.71
C THR A 358 -14.83 -13.36 27.46
N GLU A 359 -15.21 -12.08 27.58
CA GLU A 359 -16.44 -11.64 28.26
C GLU A 359 -17.72 -11.98 27.47
N GLU A 360 -17.69 -11.99 26.14
CA GLU A 360 -18.83 -12.41 25.29
C GLU A 360 -19.12 -13.93 25.32
N ASN A 361 -18.14 -14.74 25.75
CA ASN A 361 -18.26 -16.21 25.80
C ASN A 361 -18.54 -16.76 27.22
N THR A 362 -18.65 -15.88 28.22
CA THR A 362 -19.04 -16.19 29.61
C THR A 362 -20.43 -15.66 29.90
#